data_AF-A0A960T665-F1
#
_entry.id   AF-A0A960T665-F1
#
_cell.length_a   1.000
_cell.length_b   1.000
_cell.length_c   1.000
_cell.angle_alpha   90.00
_cell.angle_beta   90.00
_cell.angle_gamma   90.00
#
_symmetry.space_group_name_H-M   'P 1'
#
loop_
_entity.id
_entity.type
_entity.pdbx_description
1 polymer ?
#
loop_
_entity_poly.entity_id
_entity_poly.type
_entity_poly.pdbx_seq_one_letter_code
_entity_poly.pdbx_strand_id
1 'polypeptide(L)'
;GVDKTAGAEAGLELLYGGMGSALLLAIIQNKGAGVLEIMNLIQVFADVLSYLRLYALGLAGAMMSATFNQIGAEVSFVAGMLIILIGHTVNIVLSIMGGVIHGLRLNFLEWYHYSFEGGGKLFNPLRRLSAE
;
A
#
# COMPACT_ATOMS: atom_id res chain seq x y z
N GLY A 1 -26.13 24.74 -0.35
CA GLY A 1 -25.36 23.71 0.36
C GLY A 1 -25.77 22.39 -0.21
N VAL A 2 -24.85 21.66 -0.85
CA VAL A 2 -25.14 20.30 -1.30
C VAL A 2 -25.27 19.46 -0.04
N ASP A 3 -26.46 18.91 0.16
CA ASP A 3 -26.78 18.08 1.30
C ASP A 3 -25.89 16.83 1.27
N LYS A 4 -24.90 16.79 2.16
CA LYS A 4 -23.85 15.75 2.19
C LYS A 4 -24.45 14.37 2.49
N THR A 5 -25.62 14.34 3.13
CA THR A 5 -26.41 13.15 3.43
C THR A 5 -27.11 12.61 2.19
N ALA A 6 -27.81 13.45 1.41
CA ALA A 6 -28.42 13.03 0.15
C ALA A 6 -27.38 12.55 -0.89
N GLY A 7 -26.19 13.16 -0.93
CA GLY A 7 -25.11 12.73 -1.82
C GLY A 7 -24.47 11.38 -1.41
N ALA A 8 -24.43 11.08 -0.11
CA ALA A 8 -23.90 9.82 0.40
C ALA A 8 -24.86 8.65 0.13
N GLU A 9 -26.17 8.85 0.31
CA GLU A 9 -27.19 7.85 0.02
C GLU A 9 -27.29 7.55 -1.48
N ALA A 10 -27.30 8.57 -2.33
CA ALA A 10 -27.31 8.39 -3.78
C ALA A 10 -26.04 7.66 -4.28
N GLY A 11 -24.87 7.96 -3.69
CA GLY A 11 -23.63 7.26 -3.99
C GLY A 11 -23.65 5.79 -3.56
N LEU A 12 -24.27 5.49 -2.42
CA LEU A 12 -24.42 4.13 -1.91
C LEU A 12 -25.36 3.28 -2.79
N GLU A 13 -26.49 3.85 -3.22
CA GLU A 13 -27.43 3.19 -4.14
C GLU A 13 -26.80 2.91 -5.51
N LEU A 14 -26.03 3.85 -6.03
CA LEU A 14 -25.26 3.66 -7.27
C LEU A 14 -24.21 2.55 -7.14
N LEU A 15 -23.56 2.45 -5.98
CA LEU A 15 -22.55 1.42 -5.71
C LEU A 15 -23.18 0.02 -5.64
N TYR A 16 -24.29 -0.13 -4.91
CA TYR A 16 -25.01 -1.40 -4.85
C TYR A 16 -25.62 -1.79 -6.20
N GLY A 17 -26.18 -0.83 -6.95
CA GLY A 17 -26.71 -1.05 -8.30
C GLY A 17 -25.61 -1.42 -9.31
N GLY A 18 -24.45 -0.77 -9.22
CA GLY A 18 -23.27 -1.05 -10.04
C GLY A 18 -22.67 -2.43 -9.76
N MET A 19 -22.49 -2.78 -8.48
CA MET A 19 -22.01 -4.10 -8.08
C MET A 19 -22.98 -5.22 -8.46
N GLY A 20 -24.30 -5.02 -8.27
CA GLY A 20 -25.30 -6.00 -8.63
C GLY A 20 -25.41 -6.25 -10.14
N SER A 21 -25.34 -5.19 -10.95
CA SER A 21 -25.39 -5.31 -12.41
C SER A 21 -24.12 -5.94 -13.00
N ALA A 22 -22.93 -5.60 -12.48
CA ALA A 22 -21.68 -6.24 -12.88
C ALA A 22 -21.71 -7.76 -12.62
N LEU A 23 -22.13 -8.17 -11.42
CA LEU A 23 -22.21 -9.57 -11.03
C LEU A 23 -23.24 -10.35 -11.86
N LEU A 24 -24.39 -9.73 -12.16
CA LEU A 24 -25.39 -10.30 -13.07
C LEU A 24 -24.86 -10.47 -14.49
N LEU A 25 -24.20 -9.46 -15.06
CA LEU A 25 -23.59 -9.54 -16.38
C LEU A 25 -22.51 -10.61 -16.44
N ALA A 26 -21.69 -10.73 -15.39
CA ALA A 26 -20.64 -11.74 -15.29
C ALA A 26 -21.19 -13.17 -15.18
N ILE A 27 -22.26 -13.39 -14.42
CA ILE A 27 -22.91 -14.71 -14.36
C ILE A 27 -23.54 -15.07 -15.71
N ILE A 28 -24.20 -14.11 -16.37
CA ILE A 28 -24.84 -14.32 -17.69
C ILE A 28 -23.80 -14.64 -18.77
N GLN A 29 -22.69 -13.90 -18.82
CA GLN A 29 -21.66 -14.09 -19.83
C GLN A 29 -20.83 -15.36 -19.59
N ASN A 30 -20.54 -15.69 -18.34
CA ASN A 30 -19.52 -16.69 -18.02
C ASN A 30 -20.02 -17.97 -17.34
N LYS A 31 -21.34 -18.13 -17.09
CA LYS A 31 -22.08 -19.29 -16.53
C LYS A 31 -21.56 -19.89 -15.21
N GLY A 32 -20.27 -20.25 -15.13
CA GLY A 32 -19.56 -20.71 -13.93
C GLY A 32 -18.41 -19.80 -13.49
N ALA A 33 -17.87 -18.95 -14.37
CA ALA A 33 -16.78 -18.03 -14.03
C ALA A 33 -17.24 -16.70 -13.42
N GLY A 34 -18.55 -16.43 -13.34
CA GLY A 34 -19.09 -15.25 -12.64
C GLY A 34 -18.78 -15.24 -11.13
N VAL A 35 -18.58 -16.42 -10.51
CA VAL A 35 -18.14 -16.52 -9.10
C VAL A 35 -16.71 -15.99 -8.91
N LEU A 36 -15.88 -16.02 -9.96
CA LEU A 36 -14.51 -15.51 -9.90
C LEU A 36 -14.46 -13.98 -9.78
N GLU A 37 -15.51 -13.25 -10.15
CA GLU A 37 -15.56 -11.80 -9.91
C GLU A 37 -15.59 -11.44 -8.42
N ILE A 38 -16.19 -12.29 -7.58
CA ILE A 38 -16.14 -12.10 -6.12
C ILE A 38 -14.70 -12.22 -5.63
N MET A 39 -13.91 -13.14 -6.22
CA MET A 39 -12.49 -13.23 -5.88
C MET A 39 -11.73 -11.97 -6.31
N ASN A 40 -12.10 -11.34 -7.43
CA ASN A 40 -11.50 -10.08 -7.86
C ASN A 40 -11.79 -8.94 -6.85
N LEU A 41 -13.02 -8.88 -6.33
CA LEU A 41 -13.35 -7.93 -5.25
C LEU A 41 -12.51 -8.19 -3.99
N ILE A 42 -12.42 -9.46 -3.56
CA ILE A 42 -11.59 -9.86 -2.40
C ILE A 42 -10.12 -9.48 -2.64
N GLN A 43 -9.62 -9.65 -3.87
CA GLN A 43 -8.26 -9.32 -4.25
C GLN A 43 -7.97 -7.82 -4.14
N VAL A 44 -8.88 -6.97 -4.63
CA VAL A 44 -8.78 -5.50 -4.45
C VAL A 44 -8.75 -5.12 -2.95
N PHE A 45 -9.59 -5.75 -2.13
CA PHE A 45 -9.54 -5.54 -0.68
C PHE A 45 -8.21 -6.01 -0.07
N ALA A 46 -7.67 -7.15 -0.53
CA ALA A 46 -6.39 -7.67 -0.07
C ALA A 46 -5.24 -6.72 -0.41
N ASP A 47 -5.26 -6.14 -1.61
CA ASP A 47 -4.28 -5.13 -2.03
C ASP A 47 -4.34 -3.92 -1.08
N VAL A 48 -5.53 -3.36 -0.80
CA VAL A 48 -5.70 -2.24 0.14
C VAL A 48 -5.15 -2.56 1.53
N LEU A 49 -5.44 -3.77 2.06
CA LEU A 49 -4.93 -4.21 3.36
C LEU A 49 -3.40 -4.32 3.39
N SER A 50 -2.76 -4.68 2.28
CA SER A 50 -1.30 -4.67 2.19
C SER A 50 -0.72 -3.26 2.28
N TYR A 51 -1.37 -2.25 1.69
CA TYR A 51 -0.94 -0.84 1.80
C TYR A 51 -1.16 -0.25 3.20
N LEU A 52 -2.12 -0.76 3.99
CA LEU A 52 -2.30 -0.35 5.40
C LEU A 52 -1.03 -0.54 6.25
N ARG A 53 -0.11 -1.41 5.84
CA ARG A 53 1.16 -1.60 6.52
C ARG A 53 2.05 -0.37 6.51
N LEU A 54 2.11 0.34 5.39
CA LEU A 54 2.88 1.58 5.30
C LEU A 54 2.23 2.68 6.15
N TYR A 55 0.90 2.73 6.16
CA TYR A 55 0.15 3.61 7.04
C TYR A 55 0.45 3.32 8.53
N ALA A 56 0.39 2.05 8.93
CA ALA A 56 0.67 1.64 10.30
C ALA A 56 2.11 1.98 10.74
N LEU A 57 3.08 1.82 9.83
CA LEU A 57 4.47 2.21 10.07
C LEU A 57 4.60 3.73 10.31
N GLY A 58 3.94 4.55 9.49
CA GLY A 58 3.94 6.01 9.66
C GLY A 58 3.26 6.44 10.97
N LEU A 59 2.13 5.81 11.31
CA LEU A 59 1.43 6.04 12.58
C LEU A 59 2.30 5.69 13.78
N ALA A 60 2.99 4.54 13.73
CA ALA A 60 3.91 4.11 14.79
C ALA A 60 5.07 5.10 14.98
N GLY A 61 5.65 5.61 13.88
CA GLY A 61 6.70 6.63 13.93
C GLY A 61 6.22 7.96 14.53
N ALA A 62 4.98 8.37 14.23
CA ALA A 62 4.36 9.57 14.82
C ALA A 62 4.15 9.40 16.33
N MET A 63 3.65 8.25 16.76
CA MET A 63 3.48 7.94 18.19
C MET A 63 4.81 7.90 18.92
N MET A 64 5.85 7.30 18.33
CA MET A 64 7.17 7.21 18.95
C MET A 64 7.82 8.59 19.12
N SER A 65 7.69 9.51 18.15
CA SER A 65 8.12 10.90 18.30
C SER A 65 7.38 11.61 19.44
N ALA A 66 6.07 11.42 19.55
CA ALA A 66 5.28 11.97 20.65
C ALA A 66 5.74 11.44 22.02
N THR A 67 6.03 10.14 22.13
CA THR A 67 6.56 9.53 23.35
C THR A 67 7.94 10.09 23.74
N PHE A 68 8.86 10.26 22.79
CA PHE A 68 10.16 10.88 23.09
C PHE A 68 10.03 12.33 23.55
N ASN A 69 9.08 13.09 22.98
CA ASN A 69 8.79 14.46 23.42
C ASN A 69 8.23 14.49 24.84
N GLN A 70 7.35 13.56 25.20
CA GLN A 70 6.81 13.45 26.56
C GLN A 70 7.92 13.14 27.57
N ILE A 71 8.73 12.11 27.30
CA ILE A 71 9.85 11.73 28.18
C ILE A 71 10.86 12.88 28.30
N GLY A 72 11.16 13.58 27.20
CA GLY A 72 12.10 14.70 27.21
C GLY A 72 11.60 15.91 28.00
N ALA A 73 10.29 16.12 28.09
CA ALA A 73 9.68 17.22 28.85
C ALA A 73 9.64 16.96 30.37
N GLU A 74 9.58 15.69 30.79
CA GLU A 74 9.56 15.30 32.21
C GLU A 74 10.94 15.28 32.87
N VAL A 75 12.01 15.33 32.07
CA VAL A 75 13.40 15.21 32.52
C VAL A 75 14.09 16.58 32.55
N SER A 76 15.22 16.68 33.26
CA SER A 76 16.04 17.90 33.29
C SER A 76 16.42 18.36 31.87
N PHE A 77 16.47 19.68 31.66
CA PHE A 77 16.65 20.29 30.33
C PHE A 77 17.81 19.68 29.50
N VAL A 78 18.95 19.44 30.14
CA VAL A 78 20.14 18.87 29.47
C VAL A 78 19.94 17.42 29.06
N ALA A 79 19.35 16.59 29.94
CA ALA A 79 19.09 15.19 29.65
C ALA A 79 17.91 15.00 28.70
N GLY A 80 16.86 15.83 28.81
CA GLY A 80 15.73 15.86 27.88
C GLY A 80 16.13 16.21 26.46
N MET A 81 17.02 17.20 26.28
CA MET A 81 17.57 17.57 24.97
C MET A 81 18.33 16.40 24.32
N LEU A 82 19.14 15.67 25.09
CA LEU A 82 19.85 14.48 24.62
C LEU A 82 18.89 13.37 24.20
N ILE A 83 17.87 13.09 25.01
CA ILE A 83 16.86 12.05 24.74
C ILE A 83 16.07 12.39 23.47
N ILE A 84 15.62 13.63 23.30
CA ILE A 84 14.88 14.08 22.12
C ILE A 84 15.75 13.94 20.87
N LEU A 85 17.02 14.34 20.93
CA LEU A 85 17.92 14.30 19.79
C LEU A 85 18.23 12.87 19.35
N ILE A 86 18.53 11.97 20.29
CA ILE A 86 18.76 10.55 20.01
C ILE A 86 17.46 9.89 19.54
N GLY A 87 16.35 10.13 20.22
CA GLY A 87 15.03 9.57 19.92
C GLY A 87 14.56 9.92 18.51
N HIS A 88 14.68 11.19 18.09
CA HIS A 88 14.34 11.60 16.73
C HIS A 88 15.27 10.99 15.69
N THR A 89 16.57 10.91 15.97
CA THR A 89 17.54 10.28 15.07
C THR A 89 17.17 8.82 14.81
N VAL A 90 16.90 8.06 15.88
CA VAL A 90 16.50 6.65 15.78
C VAL A 90 15.15 6.52 15.06
N ASN A 91 14.17 7.37 15.38
CA ASN A 91 12.84 7.33 14.76
C ASN A 91 12.90 7.56 13.24
N ILE A 92 13.74 8.50 12.79
CA ILE A 92 13.96 8.79 11.36
C ILE A 92 14.61 7.59 10.67
N VAL A 93 15.67 7.02 11.25
CA VAL A 93 16.35 5.85 10.68
C VAL A 93 15.40 4.66 10.55
N LEU A 94 14.64 4.35 11.60
CA LEU A 94 13.67 3.25 11.59
C LEU A 94 12.54 3.49 10.59
N SER A 95 12.05 4.72 10.47
CA SER A 95 11.00 5.07 9.52
C SER A 95 11.47 4.94 8.07
N ILE A 96 12.70 5.36 7.77
CA ILE A 96 13.30 5.20 6.43
C ILE A 96 13.51 3.71 6.12
N MET A 97 14.13 2.95 7.03
CA MET A 97 14.40 1.53 6.82
C MET A 97 13.10 0.71 6.68
N GLY A 98 12.13 0.96 7.56
CA GLY A 98 10.82 0.31 7.51
C GLY A 98 10.08 0.64 6.22
N GLY A 99 10.11 1.91 5.80
CA GLY A 99 9.45 2.37 4.57
C GLY A 99 10.03 1.73 3.32
N VAL A 100 11.36 1.66 3.23
CA VAL A 100 12.06 1.02 2.10
C VAL A 100 11.78 -0.48 2.06
N ILE A 101 11.95 -1.21 3.17
CA ILE A 101 11.76 -2.67 3.21
C ILE A 101 10.30 -3.03 2.93
N HIS A 102 9.35 -2.33 3.55
CA HIS A 102 7.93 -2.60 3.35
C HIS A 102 7.45 -2.16 1.96
N GLY A 103 8.00 -1.07 1.42
CA GLY A 103 7.74 -0.64 0.04
C GLY A 103 8.27 -1.62 -1.00
N LEU A 104 9.47 -2.20 -0.80
CA LEU A 104 10.01 -3.23 -1.68
C LEU A 104 9.14 -4.48 -1.70
N ARG A 105 8.64 -4.91 -0.54
CA ARG A 105 7.70 -6.04 -0.47
C ARG A 105 6.46 -5.81 -1.33
N LEU A 106 5.87 -4.62 -1.27
CA LEU A 106 4.68 -4.28 -2.06
C LEU A 106 5.00 -4.27 -3.56
N ASN A 107 6.13 -3.70 -3.96
CA ASN A 107 6.58 -3.72 -5.36
C ASN A 107 6.74 -5.14 -5.91
N PHE A 108 7.37 -6.03 -5.15
CA PHE A 108 7.61 -7.40 -5.61
C PHE A 108 6.39 -8.32 -5.50
N LEU A 109 5.51 -8.13 -4.51
CA LEU A 109 4.38 -9.04 -4.29
C LEU A 109 3.08 -8.57 -4.95
N GLU A 110 2.77 -7.27 -4.91
CA GLU A 110 1.53 -6.74 -5.51
C GLU A 110 1.77 -6.21 -6.92
N TRP A 111 2.74 -5.31 -7.10
CA TRP A 111 2.90 -4.64 -8.40
C TRP A 111 3.44 -5.57 -9.49
N TYR A 112 4.34 -6.48 -9.13
CA TYR A 112 4.92 -7.44 -10.06
C TYR A 112 3.91 -8.46 -10.59
N HIS A 113 2.86 -8.79 -9.81
CA HIS A 113 1.77 -9.66 -10.24
C HIS A 113 0.99 -9.08 -11.44
N TYR A 114 0.81 -7.75 -11.47
CA TYR A 114 0.09 -7.06 -12.55
C TYR A 114 0.99 -6.62 -13.71
N SER A 115 2.26 -6.35 -13.45
CA SER A 115 3.15 -5.69 -14.42
C SER A 115 4.13 -6.63 -15.12
N PHE A 116 4.32 -7.86 -14.61
CA PHE A 116 5.33 -8.78 -15.13
C PHE A 116 4.73 -10.14 -15.49
N GLU A 117 4.30 -10.27 -16.74
CA GLU A 117 4.11 -11.56 -17.40
C GLU A 117 5.51 -12.13 -17.67
N GLY A 118 6.02 -12.95 -16.74
CA GLY A 118 7.36 -13.55 -16.87
C GLY A 118 7.58 -14.21 -18.24
N GLY A 119 8.78 -14.05 -18.82
CA GLY A 119 9.10 -14.68 -20.12
C GLY A 119 9.96 -13.87 -21.10
N GLY A 120 10.49 -12.71 -20.69
CA GLY A 120 11.37 -11.91 -21.56
C GLY A 120 12.65 -12.66 -21.98
N LYS A 121 12.90 -12.76 -23.29
CA LYS A 121 14.20 -13.24 -23.80
C LYS A 121 15.30 -12.26 -23.38
N LEU A 122 16.33 -12.79 -22.71
CA LEU A 122 17.57 -12.05 -22.44
C LEU A 122 18.14 -11.52 -23.76
N PHE A 123 18.39 -10.22 -23.81
CA PHE A 123 19.00 -9.57 -24.97
C PHE A 123 20.41 -10.14 -25.19
N ASN A 124 20.63 -10.81 -26.32
CA ASN A 124 21.94 -11.28 -26.74
C ASN A 124 22.50 -10.33 -27.80
N PRO A 125 23.43 -9.42 -27.46
CA PRO A 125 23.95 -8.44 -28.41
C PRO A 125 24.70 -9.12 -29.57
N LEU A 126 24.58 -8.54 -30.77
CA LEU A 126 25.31 -9.01 -31.95
C LEU A 126 26.82 -8.81 -31.75
N ARG A 127 27.57 -9.91 -31.73
CA ARG A 127 29.03 -9.91 -31.68
C ARG A 127 29.58 -9.76 -33.10
N ARG A 128 30.47 -8.78 -33.35
CA ARG A 128 31.18 -8.69 -34.63
C ARG A 128 32.11 -9.90 -34.76
N LEU A 129 31.97 -10.65 -35.86
CA LEU A 129 32.97 -11.61 -36.30
C LEU A 129 34.14 -10.80 -36.87
N SER A 130 35.20 -10.64 -36.07
CA SER A 130 36.52 -10.32 -36.58
C SER A 130 37.01 -11.54 -37.34
N ALA A 131 36.93 -11.50 -38.66
CA ALA A 131 37.62 -12.46 -39.52
C ALA A 131 39.10 -12.05 -39.53
N GLU A 132 39.93 -12.86 -38.86
CA GLU A 132 41.38 -12.87 -39.01
C GLU A 132 41.75 -14.03 -39.95
#